data_AF-A0A956BYL5-F1
#
_entry.id   AF-A0A956BYL5-F1
#
_cell.length_a   1.000
_cell.length_b   1.000
_cell.length_c   1.000
_cell.angle_alpha   90.00
_cell.angle_beta   90.00
_cell.angle_gamma   90.00
#
_symmetry.space_group_name_H-M   'P 1'
#
loop_
_entity.id
_entity.type
_entity.pdbx_description
1 polymer ?
#
loop_
_entity_poly.entity_id
_entity_poly.type
_entity_poly.pdbx_seq_one_letter_code
_entity_poly.pdbx_strand_id
1 'polypeptide(L)'
;VQRNGERDFDRLLRSYTRAIKGSPGSAEPFAVVVPHAVEHRGGVRLLDRHGRSLPIARATDSGAFEVMARSMGMHTPAWVAGRVIEVDGRLMLAPFSMGLESDGLMKPVRLV
;
A
#
# COMPACT_ATOMS: atom_id res chain seq x y z
N VAL A 1 0.31 9.93 23.43
CA VAL A 1 -0.41 10.40 22.22
C VAL A 1 -0.87 9.25 21.30
N GLN A 2 -0.82 7.98 21.72
CA GLN A 2 -1.15 6.80 20.87
C GLN A 2 -2.65 6.44 20.74
N ARG A 3 -3.56 7.00 21.58
CA ARG A 3 -4.96 6.52 21.68
C ARG A 3 -5.89 6.86 20.51
N ASN A 4 -5.59 7.86 19.68
CA ASN A 4 -6.47 8.24 18.56
C ASN A 4 -6.29 7.34 17.33
N GLY A 5 -5.04 7.00 16.98
CA GLY A 5 -4.75 6.20 15.79
C GLY A 5 -5.29 4.76 15.86
N GLU A 6 -5.26 4.14 17.05
CA GLU A 6 -5.80 2.78 17.25
C GLU A 6 -7.33 2.75 17.12
N ARG A 7 -8.03 3.76 17.65
CA ARG A 7 -9.50 3.85 17.55
C ARG A 7 -9.97 4.09 16.13
N ASP A 8 -9.25 4.91 15.37
CA ASP A 8 -9.56 5.17 13.97
C ASP A 8 -9.29 3.93 13.11
N PHE A 9 -8.21 3.19 13.40
CA PHE A 9 -7.89 1.94 12.72
C PHE A 9 -8.92 0.84 12.96
N ASP A 10 -9.28 0.59 14.22
CA ASP A 10 -10.29 -0.40 14.59
C ASP A 10 -11.65 -0.10 13.95
N ARG A 11 -11.98 1.19 13.84
CA ARG A 11 -13.19 1.64 13.15
C ARG A 11 -13.10 1.37 11.64
N LEU A 12 -11.98 1.69 11.00
CA LEU A 12 -11.75 1.42 9.58
C LEU A 12 -11.81 -0.08 9.27
N LEU A 13 -11.15 -0.91 10.09
CA LEU A 13 -11.17 -2.36 9.96
C LEU A 13 -12.60 -2.91 10.07
N ARG A 14 -13.34 -2.53 11.11
CA ARG A 14 -14.75 -2.96 11.26
C ARG A 14 -15.62 -2.51 10.09
N SER A 15 -15.42 -1.29 9.60
CA SER A 15 -16.15 -0.75 8.45
C SER A 15 -15.84 -1.55 7.18
N TYR A 16 -14.56 -1.80 6.91
CA TYR A 16 -14.08 -2.61 5.79
C TYR A 16 -14.65 -4.05 5.85
N THR A 17 -14.51 -4.73 6.99
CA THR A 17 -15.03 -6.10 7.17
C THR A 17 -16.54 -6.17 6.99
N ARG A 18 -17.29 -5.15 7.43
CA ARG A 18 -18.74 -5.08 7.22
C ARG A 18 -19.07 -4.86 5.74
N ALA A 19 -18.38 -3.93 5.08
CA ALA A 19 -18.63 -3.60 3.67
C ALA A 19 -18.30 -4.78 2.75
N ILE A 20 -17.16 -5.44 2.92
CA ILE A 20 -16.74 -6.56 2.08
C ILE A 20 -17.65 -7.78 2.25
N LYS A 21 -18.23 -8.01 3.45
CA LYS A 21 -19.18 -9.11 3.71
C LYS A 21 -20.58 -8.82 3.18
N GLY A 22 -21.03 -7.56 3.25
CA GLY A 22 -22.41 -7.18 2.89
C GLY A 22 -22.60 -6.84 1.41
N SER A 23 -21.64 -6.14 0.81
CA SER A 23 -21.69 -5.73 -0.60
C SER A 23 -20.26 -5.52 -1.13
N PRO A 24 -19.59 -6.59 -1.59
CA PRO A 24 -18.19 -6.53 -2.02
C PRO A 24 -17.92 -5.47 -3.10
N GLY A 25 -18.88 -5.27 -4.02
CA GLY A 25 -18.77 -4.28 -5.10
C GLY A 25 -18.84 -2.82 -4.63
N SER A 26 -19.40 -2.56 -3.45
CA SER A 26 -19.53 -1.21 -2.87
C SER A 26 -18.41 -0.89 -1.88
N ALA A 27 -17.51 -1.85 -1.59
CA ALA A 27 -16.49 -1.70 -0.56
C ALA A 27 -15.28 -0.86 -1.01
N GLU A 28 -15.25 -0.36 -2.26
CA GLU A 28 -14.11 0.27 -2.95
C GLU A 28 -12.78 -0.25 -2.38
N PRO A 29 -12.45 -1.53 -2.63
CA PRO A 29 -11.43 -2.22 -1.87
C PRO A 29 -10.02 -1.83 -2.32
N PHE A 30 -9.82 -0.62 -2.84
CA PHE A 30 -8.54 -0.14 -3.32
C PHE A 30 -8.18 1.21 -2.71
N ALA A 31 -6.89 1.44 -2.55
CA ALA A 31 -6.36 2.71 -2.08
C ALA A 31 -5.15 3.11 -2.93
N VAL A 32 -4.93 4.42 -3.04
CA VAL A 32 -3.72 5.01 -3.60
C VAL A 32 -2.96 5.69 -2.46
N VAL A 33 -1.69 5.34 -2.30
CA VAL A 33 -0.79 5.92 -1.30
C VAL A 33 0.34 6.65 -1.99
N VAL A 34 0.76 7.77 -1.40
CA VAL A 34 1.90 8.56 -1.86
C VAL A 34 3.03 8.37 -0.85
N PRO A 35 4.02 7.51 -1.14
CA PRO A 35 5.16 7.35 -0.26
C PRO A 35 6.04 8.60 -0.29
N HIS A 36 6.61 8.92 0.86
CA HIS A 36 7.53 10.05 1.00
C HIS A 36 8.98 9.65 0.73
N ALA A 37 9.34 8.41 1.08
CA ALA A 37 10.66 7.86 0.85
C ALA A 37 10.62 6.34 0.66
N VAL A 38 11.69 5.79 0.12
CA VAL A 38 11.96 4.35 0.06
C VAL A 38 13.20 4.02 0.90
N GLU A 39 13.15 2.92 1.63
CA GLU A 39 14.28 2.38 2.38
C GLU A 39 14.63 0.99 1.86
N HIS A 40 15.92 0.73 1.65
CA HIS A 40 16.42 -0.53 1.08
C HIS A 40 17.12 -1.44 2.10
N ARG A 41 17.40 -0.93 3.31
CA ARG A 41 18.18 -1.67 4.32
C ARG A 41 17.33 -2.76 4.96
N GLY A 42 17.68 -4.02 4.70
CA GLY A 42 16.89 -5.18 5.17
C GLY A 42 15.66 -5.47 4.31
N GLY A 43 15.62 -4.94 3.08
CA GLY A 43 14.52 -5.09 2.13
C GLY A 43 13.81 -3.78 1.84
N VAL A 44 13.07 -3.75 0.73
CA VAL A 44 12.39 -2.53 0.24
C VAL A 44 11.21 -2.16 1.14
N ARG A 45 11.19 -0.98 1.74
CA ARG A 45 10.08 -0.40 2.52
C ARG A 45 9.68 0.96 1.97
N LEU A 46 8.39 1.21 1.87
CA LEU A 46 7.85 2.53 1.57
C LEU A 46 7.53 3.26 2.88
N LEU A 47 7.95 4.51 3.01
CA LEU A 47 7.79 5.29 4.23
C LEU A 47 6.83 6.46 4.01
N ASP A 48 6.04 6.79 5.03
CA ASP A 48 5.27 8.03 5.07
C ASP A 48 6.15 9.25 5.42
N ARG A 49 5.56 10.45 5.43
CA ARG A 49 6.24 11.72 5.78
C ARG A 49 6.83 11.75 7.20
N HIS A 50 6.47 10.79 8.05
CA HIS A 50 6.96 10.67 9.42
C HIS A 50 7.97 9.53 9.57
N GLY A 51 8.43 8.93 8.46
CA GLY A 51 9.39 7.83 8.44
C GLY A 51 8.78 6.48 8.84
N ARG A 52 7.46 6.36 8.93
CA ARG A 52 6.79 5.10 9.30
C ARG A 52 6.54 4.26 8.05
N SER A 53 6.74 2.95 8.15
CA SER A 53 6.47 2.03 7.04
C SER A 53 4.99 2.05 6.67
N LEU A 54 4.70 2.20 5.38
CA LEU A 54 3.38 1.94 4.82
C LEU A 54 3.05 0.44 4.95
N PRO A 55 1.78 0.09 5.20
CA PRO A 55 1.36 -1.29 5.44
C PRO A 55 1.20 -2.06 4.13
N ILE A 56 2.31 -2.42 3.47
CA ILE A 56 2.28 -3.15 2.19
C ILE A 56 2.25 -4.67 2.44
N ALA A 57 1.27 -5.37 1.86
CA ALA A 57 1.10 -6.81 1.97
C ALA A 57 2.03 -7.55 1.00
N ARG A 58 3.18 -8.00 1.51
CA ARG A 58 4.21 -8.68 0.69
C ARG A 58 3.90 -10.14 0.41
N ALA A 59 3.36 -10.83 1.41
CA ALA A 59 3.17 -12.28 1.37
C ALA A 59 1.95 -12.69 0.53
N THR A 60 1.00 -11.79 0.33
CA THR A 60 -0.24 -12.09 -0.40
C THR A 60 -0.11 -12.04 -1.91
N ASP A 61 0.94 -11.38 -2.41
CA ASP A 61 1.33 -11.38 -3.83
C ASP A 61 2.83 -11.09 -3.95
N SER A 62 3.63 -12.14 -3.79
CA SER A 62 5.09 -12.03 -3.81
C SER A 62 5.61 -11.57 -5.17
N GLY A 63 4.94 -11.96 -6.27
CA GLY A 63 5.31 -11.56 -7.63
C GLY A 63 5.12 -10.06 -7.86
N ALA A 64 3.96 -9.51 -7.50
CA ALA A 64 3.71 -8.07 -7.58
C ALA A 64 4.69 -7.27 -6.73
N PHE A 65 5.01 -7.76 -5.53
CA PHE A 65 5.98 -7.11 -4.66
C PHE A 65 7.39 -7.14 -5.23
N GLU A 66 7.82 -8.24 -5.85
CA GLU A 66 9.13 -8.34 -6.52
C GLU A 66 9.24 -7.39 -7.71
N VAL A 67 8.20 -7.31 -8.55
CA VAL A 67 8.16 -6.34 -9.67
C VAL A 67 8.25 -4.92 -9.13
N MET A 68 7.47 -4.59 -8.09
CA MET A 68 7.51 -3.29 -7.43
C MET A 68 8.93 -2.99 -6.92
N ALA A 69 9.53 -3.90 -6.16
CA ALA A 69 10.86 -3.76 -5.58
C ALA A 69 11.94 -3.56 -6.65
N ARG A 70 11.88 -4.32 -7.75
CA ARG A 70 12.81 -4.20 -8.88
C ARG A 70 12.65 -2.86 -9.60
N SER A 71 11.42 -2.43 -9.83
CA SER A 71 11.12 -1.20 -10.57
C SER A 71 11.39 0.07 -9.77
N MET A 72 11.44 -0.01 -8.43
CA MET A 72 11.75 1.15 -7.59
C MET A 72 13.24 1.48 -7.50
N GLY A 73 14.17 0.63 -7.94
CA GLY A 73 15.60 0.99 -8.01
C GLY A 73 16.12 1.73 -6.77
N MET A 74 16.55 3.00 -6.93
CA MET A 74 16.85 3.97 -5.85
C MET A 74 15.82 5.12 -5.75
N HIS A 75 14.73 5.04 -6.50
CA HIS A 75 13.73 6.10 -6.63
C HIS A 75 12.46 5.77 -5.85
N THR A 76 11.86 6.79 -5.25
CA THR A 76 10.56 6.66 -4.60
C THR A 76 9.47 6.76 -5.67
N PRO A 77 8.52 5.82 -5.75
CA PRO A 77 7.41 5.96 -6.68
C PRO A 77 6.53 7.16 -6.27
N ALA A 78 5.97 7.87 -7.23
CA ALA A 78 5.10 9.02 -6.92
C ALA A 78 3.78 8.57 -6.28
N TRP A 79 3.31 7.38 -6.61
CA TRP A 79 2.15 6.76 -5.99
C TRP A 79 2.19 5.24 -6.13
N VAL A 80 1.49 4.55 -5.23
CA VAL A 80 1.25 3.11 -5.29
C VAL A 80 -0.24 2.86 -5.12
N ALA A 81 -0.84 2.12 -6.04
CA ALA A 81 -2.22 1.69 -5.98
C ALA A 81 -2.28 0.21 -5.63
N GLY A 82 -3.21 -0.15 -4.76
CA GLY A 82 -3.38 -1.53 -4.33
C GLY A 82 -4.75 -1.83 -3.77
N ARG A 83 -5.03 -3.13 -3.63
CA ARG A 83 -6.22 -3.62 -2.95
C ARG A 83 -6.00 -3.54 -1.44
N VAL A 84 -6.93 -2.96 -0.70
CA VAL A 84 -6.99 -3.04 0.75
C VAL A 84 -7.47 -4.44 1.13
N ILE A 85 -6.67 -5.12 1.94
CA ILE A 85 -6.94 -6.47 2.45
C ILE A 85 -6.71 -6.50 3.95
N GLU A 86 -7.29 -7.48 4.62
CA GLU A 86 -7.03 -7.77 6.03
C GLU A 86 -6.03 -8.94 6.11
N VAL A 87 -4.97 -8.75 6.90
CA VAL A 87 -3.94 -9.76 7.19
C VAL A 87 -3.65 -9.70 8.70
N ASP A 88 -3.88 -10.79 9.41
CA ASP A 88 -3.63 -10.93 10.85
C ASP A 88 -4.21 -9.79 11.71
N GLY A 89 -5.45 -9.43 11.44
CA GLY A 89 -6.18 -8.35 12.11
C GLY A 89 -5.75 -6.96 11.67
N ARG A 90 -5.00 -6.82 10.56
CA ARG A 90 -4.50 -5.53 10.09
C ARG A 90 -4.88 -5.23 8.65
N LEU A 91 -5.31 -3.99 8.39
CA LEU A 91 -5.47 -3.50 7.02
C LEU A 91 -4.10 -3.28 6.36
N MET A 92 -3.91 -3.94 5.23
CA MET A 92 -2.70 -3.89 4.42
C MET A 92 -3.07 -3.60 2.97
N LEU A 93 -2.12 -3.05 2.21
CA LEU A 93 -2.25 -2.75 0.79
C LEU A 93 -1.52 -3.82 -0.02
N ALA A 94 -2.25 -4.63 -0.79
CA ALA A 94 -1.69 -5.53 -1.79
C ALA A 94 -1.52 -4.74 -3.11
N PRO A 95 -0.30 -4.36 -3.51
CA PRO A 95 -0.09 -3.43 -4.61
C PRO A 95 -0.36 -4.11 -5.97
N PHE A 96 -0.99 -3.40 -6.90
CA PHE A 96 -1.20 -3.87 -8.28
C PHE A 96 -0.69 -2.90 -9.35
N SER A 97 -0.42 -1.64 -8.99
CA SER A 97 0.10 -0.62 -9.90
C SER A 97 0.89 0.43 -9.13
N MET A 98 1.82 1.10 -9.79
CA MET A 98 2.52 2.26 -9.23
C MET A 98 2.89 3.27 -10.30
N GLY A 99 3.07 4.52 -9.91
CA GLY A 99 3.54 5.58 -10.78
C GLY A 99 5.02 5.84 -10.57
N LEU A 100 5.81 5.72 -11.64
CA LEU A 100 7.20 6.16 -11.66
C LEU A 100 7.31 7.44 -12.48
N GLU A 101 8.07 8.40 -11.98
CA GLU A 101 8.44 9.58 -12.75
C GLU A 101 9.71 9.28 -13.56
N SER A 102 9.67 9.54 -14.86
CA SER A 102 10.81 9.36 -15.78
C SER A 102 10.72 10.42 -16.87
N ASP A 103 11.77 11.23 -16.99
CA ASP A 103 11.88 12.32 -17.96
C ASP A 103 10.74 13.35 -17.87
N GLY A 104 10.29 13.66 -16.64
CA GLY A 104 9.16 14.57 -16.38
C GLY A 104 7.79 14.00 -16.73
N LEU A 105 7.71 12.72 -17.10
CA LEU A 105 6.47 12.02 -17.39
C LEU A 105 6.15 10.99 -16.31
N MET A 106 4.88 10.94 -15.92
CA MET A 106 4.34 9.90 -15.04
C MET A 106 4.03 8.64 -15.84
N LYS A 107 4.79 7.58 -15.58
CA LYS A 107 4.63 6.26 -16.21
C LYS A 107 3.98 5.28 -15.22
N PRO A 108 2.75 4.81 -15.46
CA PRO A 108 2.16 3.75 -14.66
C PRO A 108 2.84 2.42 -14.99
N VAL A 109 3.25 1.69 -13.95
CA VAL A 109 3.80 0.34 -14.03
C VAL A 109 2.79 -0.60 -13.40
N ARG A 110 2.34 -1.58 -14.18
CA ARG A 110 1.46 -2.66 -13.72
C ARG A 110 2.31 -3.74 -13.05
N LEU A 111 1.85 -4.24 -11.90
CA LEU A 111 2.60 -5.20 -11.07
C LEU A 111 2.08 -6.64 -11.22
N VAL A 112 0.87 -6.83 -11.76
CA VAL A 112 0.15 -8.11 -11.92
C VAL A 112 -0.44 -8.31 -13.30
#